data_AF-A0A2G8L866-F1
#
_entry.id   AF-A0A2G8L866-F1
#
_cell.length_a   1.000
_cell.length_b   1.000
_cell.length_c   1.000
_cell.angle_alpha   90.00
_cell.angle_beta   90.00
_cell.angle_gamma   90.00
#
_symmetry.space_group_name_H-M   'P 1'
#
loop_
_entity.id
_entity.type
_entity.pdbx_description
1 polymer ?
#
loop_
_entity_poly.entity_id
_entity_poly.type
_entity_poly.pdbx_seq_one_letter_code
_entity_poly.pdbx_strand_id
1 'polypeptide(L)'
;MFLLARQKLLSLSIVFITVIVFRVATCSGQCQSNFGTLNCNGQTRNISTFPAESTLEGYVTLLVTFTNISSLQNGLVILPPLPQLEKLVLSSNGILVLNDSLVENNQQIKSFHLQYNTLSSVPIKVLENLPNLTYLDLSYNNILTIPENAFHTNHKLGILFVRGNDLNQVHPDALNGVFSLKYIDLSSNILDRFSFELFQRVPELTKLSGIYLDDSRITKLSNISSK
;
A
#
# COMPACT_ATOMS: atom_id res chain seq x y z
N MET A 1 58.10 -28.63 -15.79
CA MET A 1 57.17 -29.48 -15.01
C MET A 1 57.03 -28.87 -13.62
N PHE A 2 55.80 -28.65 -13.16
CA PHE A 2 55.35 -28.45 -11.76
C PHE A 2 56.30 -29.02 -10.67
N LEU A 3 56.51 -28.50 -9.45
CA LEU A 3 56.03 -27.34 -8.63
C LEU A 3 57.25 -26.80 -7.80
N LEU A 4 57.21 -25.92 -6.77
CA LEU A 4 56.19 -25.18 -5.98
C LEU A 4 56.87 -23.96 -5.28
N ALA A 5 56.05 -23.13 -4.60
CA ALA A 5 56.28 -22.55 -3.26
C ALA A 5 56.37 -21.01 -3.12
N ARG A 6 55.20 -20.43 -2.83
CA ARG A 6 54.92 -19.52 -1.70
C ARG A 6 55.68 -18.17 -1.56
N GLN A 7 54.83 -17.14 -1.54
CA GLN A 7 54.60 -16.14 -0.47
C GLN A 7 54.96 -14.67 -0.75
N LYS A 8 53.95 -13.81 -0.48
CA LYS A 8 54.01 -12.41 -0.01
C LYS A 8 54.68 -11.39 -0.95
N LEU A 9 54.21 -10.15 -1.12
CA LEU A 9 52.99 -9.37 -0.85
C LEU A 9 53.39 -7.92 -1.21
N LEU A 10 52.44 -7.05 -1.61
CA LEU A 10 52.61 -5.60 -1.87
C LEU A 10 53.38 -5.27 -3.17
N SER A 11 52.88 -4.39 -4.05
CA SER A 11 52.29 -3.09 -3.73
C SER A 11 50.92 -2.81 -4.37
N LEU A 12 50.12 -1.99 -3.67
CA LEU A 12 48.87 -1.42 -4.17
C LEU A 12 49.20 -0.24 -5.10
N SER A 13 48.68 -0.25 -6.33
CA SER A 13 48.46 0.94 -7.17
C SER A 13 47.56 0.62 -8.35
N ILE A 14 46.34 0.13 -8.07
CA ILE A 14 45.26 0.12 -9.06
C ILE A 14 44.12 0.95 -8.48
N VAL A 15 43.73 1.97 -9.25
CA VAL A 15 42.77 2.99 -8.85
C VAL A 15 41.44 2.35 -8.46
N PHE A 16 40.96 2.68 -7.26
CA PHE A 16 39.63 2.30 -6.79
C PHE A 16 38.55 3.13 -7.50
N ILE A 17 38.37 2.90 -8.80
CA ILE A 17 37.13 3.26 -9.47
C ILE A 17 36.11 2.23 -8.99
N THR A 18 35.39 2.57 -7.92
CA THR A 18 34.11 1.95 -7.61
C THR A 18 33.18 2.22 -8.78
N VAL A 19 33.18 1.30 -9.75
CA VAL A 19 32.07 1.14 -10.67
C VAL A 19 30.86 0.91 -9.78
N ILE A 20 30.02 1.93 -9.67
CA ILE A 20 28.67 1.76 -9.15
C ILE A 20 28.00 0.82 -10.16
N VAL A 21 28.04 -0.47 -9.86
CA VAL A 21 27.29 -1.47 -10.62
C VAL A 21 25.83 -1.21 -10.32
N PHE A 22 25.24 -0.29 -11.08
CA PHE A 22 23.80 -0.20 -11.25
C PHE A 22 23.35 -1.57 -11.75
N ARG A 23 22.94 -2.43 -10.82
CA ARG A 23 22.22 -3.65 -11.15
C ARG A 23 20.86 -3.24 -11.67
N VAL A 24 20.82 -2.91 -12.96
CA VAL A 24 19.58 -2.88 -13.73
C VAL A 24 18.97 -4.25 -13.55
N ALA A 25 17.84 -4.35 -12.84
CA ALA A 25 17.14 -5.60 -12.72
C ALA A 25 16.75 -6.03 -14.14
N THR A 26 17.23 -7.20 -14.58
CA THR A 26 16.79 -7.84 -15.82
C THR A 26 15.35 -8.30 -15.63
N CYS A 27 14.44 -7.34 -15.71
CA CYS A 27 13.02 -7.57 -15.64
C CYS A 27 12.58 -8.45 -16.81
N SER A 28 11.48 -9.18 -16.65
CA SER A 28 10.91 -10.13 -17.62
C SER A 28 10.37 -9.50 -18.91
N GLY A 29 10.83 -8.31 -19.29
CA GLY A 29 10.22 -7.43 -20.29
C GLY A 29 8.92 -6.76 -19.80
N GLN A 30 8.41 -7.11 -18.61
CA GLN A 30 7.14 -6.61 -18.06
C GLN A 30 7.29 -5.41 -17.12
N CYS A 31 8.51 -5.08 -16.70
CA CYS A 31 8.78 -3.98 -15.78
C CYS A 31 10.07 -3.24 -16.16
N GLN A 32 10.20 -2.01 -15.71
CA GLN A 32 11.37 -1.15 -15.84
C GLN A 32 11.86 -0.77 -14.44
N SER A 33 13.17 -0.81 -14.23
CA SER A 33 13.80 -0.42 -12.96
C SER A 33 14.40 0.98 -13.05
N ASN A 34 14.13 1.84 -12.08
CA ASN A 34 14.75 3.16 -11.97
C ASN A 34 14.79 3.65 -10.52
N PHE A 35 15.96 4.07 -10.02
CA PHE A 35 16.18 4.68 -8.69
C PHE A 35 15.30 4.10 -7.55
N GLY A 36 15.42 2.80 -7.26
CA GLY A 36 14.67 2.12 -6.19
C GLY A 36 13.16 1.96 -6.46
N THR A 37 12.70 2.24 -7.68
CA THR A 37 11.33 1.99 -8.15
C THR A 37 11.33 0.88 -9.20
N LEU A 38 10.50 -0.15 -8.98
CA LEU A 38 10.14 -1.15 -9.98
C LEU A 38 8.80 -0.76 -10.59
N ASN A 39 8.79 -0.45 -11.88
CA ASN A 39 7.62 0.07 -12.59
C ASN A 39 7.15 -0.94 -13.64
N CYS A 40 5.99 -1.57 -13.41
CA CYS A 40 5.37 -2.54 -14.29
C CYS A 40 4.13 -1.97 -15.02
N ASN A 41 3.97 -0.63 -15.05
CA ASN A 41 2.79 0.03 -15.60
C ASN A 41 2.66 -0.15 -17.12
N GLY A 42 1.52 -0.64 -17.59
CA GLY A 42 1.15 -0.68 -19.01
C GLY A 42 2.06 -1.50 -19.96
N GLN A 43 3.11 -2.16 -19.46
CA GLN A 43 4.04 -2.96 -20.27
C GLN A 43 3.41 -4.28 -20.75
N THR A 44 2.40 -4.80 -20.03
CA THR A 44 1.65 -6.01 -20.41
C THR A 44 0.15 -5.81 -20.25
N ARG A 45 -0.64 -6.61 -20.98
CA ARG A 45 -2.09 -6.67 -20.75
C ARG A 45 -2.43 -7.28 -19.38
N ASN A 46 -1.61 -8.20 -18.88
CA ASN A 46 -1.80 -8.89 -17.60
C ASN A 46 -0.40 -9.27 -17.05
N ILE A 47 -0.12 -8.97 -15.78
CA ILE A 47 1.11 -9.40 -15.10
C ILE A 47 0.93 -10.86 -14.66
N SER A 48 1.66 -11.77 -15.30
CA SER A 48 1.67 -13.18 -14.95
C SER A 48 2.85 -13.59 -14.07
N THR A 49 3.94 -12.82 -14.07
CA THR A 49 5.13 -13.07 -13.25
C THR A 49 5.84 -11.77 -12.87
N PHE A 50 6.36 -11.70 -11.66
CA PHE A 50 7.33 -10.67 -11.26
C PHE A 50 8.77 -11.10 -11.64
N PRO A 51 9.73 -10.17 -11.71
CA PRO A 51 11.15 -10.52 -11.84
C PRO A 51 11.62 -11.42 -10.68
N ALA A 52 12.71 -12.15 -10.88
CA ALA A 52 13.25 -13.04 -9.84
C ALA A 52 13.74 -12.24 -8.62
N GLU A 53 13.44 -12.74 -7.42
CA GLU A 53 13.74 -12.11 -6.12
C GLU A 53 15.19 -11.62 -5.98
N SER A 54 16.16 -12.38 -6.49
CA SER A 54 17.60 -12.03 -6.51
C SER A 54 17.97 -10.81 -7.35
N THR A 55 17.01 -10.24 -8.09
CA THR A 55 17.16 -8.97 -8.83
C THR A 55 16.45 -7.80 -8.15
N LEU A 56 15.76 -8.03 -7.02
CA LEU A 56 14.82 -7.09 -6.40
C LEU A 56 15.27 -6.55 -5.03
N GLU A 57 16.53 -6.76 -4.64
CA GLU A 57 17.16 -5.98 -3.58
C GLU A 57 17.30 -4.50 -4.01
N GLY A 58 17.01 -3.56 -3.11
CA GLY A 58 17.10 -2.11 -3.37
C GLY A 58 15.80 -1.42 -3.79
N TYR A 59 14.70 -2.14 -4.03
CA TYR A 59 13.43 -1.52 -4.41
C TYR A 59 12.56 -1.15 -3.21
N VAL A 60 12.27 0.14 -3.12
CA VAL A 60 11.45 0.78 -2.09
C VAL A 60 10.03 1.04 -2.58
N THR A 61 9.85 1.16 -3.90
CA THR A 61 8.54 1.39 -4.55
C THR A 61 8.26 0.35 -5.63
N LEU A 62 7.05 -0.21 -5.63
CA LEU A 62 6.48 -1.01 -6.73
C LEU A 62 5.28 -0.27 -7.32
N LEU A 63 5.33 0.01 -8.63
CA LEU A 63 4.23 0.55 -9.40
C LEU A 63 3.66 -0.52 -10.33
N VAL A 64 2.36 -0.78 -10.19
CA VAL A 64 1.55 -1.60 -11.08
C VAL A 64 0.25 -0.82 -11.32
N THR A 65 0.13 -0.14 -12.46
CA THR A 65 -1.07 0.65 -12.81
C THR A 65 -1.42 0.49 -14.29
N PHE A 66 -2.70 0.61 -14.63
CA PHE A 66 -3.22 0.48 -16.00
C PHE A 66 -2.93 -0.88 -16.64
N THR A 67 -3.02 -1.95 -15.84
CA THR A 67 -2.88 -3.34 -16.29
C THR A 67 -4.14 -4.13 -15.91
N ASN A 68 -4.58 -5.11 -16.72
CA ASN A 68 -5.67 -6.00 -16.33
C ASN A 68 -5.09 -7.09 -15.40
N ILE A 69 -5.14 -6.84 -14.09
CA ILE A 69 -4.53 -7.70 -13.07
C ILE A 69 -5.43 -8.83 -12.58
N SER A 70 -6.29 -9.37 -13.44
CA SER A 70 -7.16 -10.52 -13.11
C SER A 70 -6.38 -11.74 -12.57
N SER A 71 -5.08 -11.83 -12.82
CA SER A 71 -4.16 -12.77 -12.15
C SER A 71 -3.97 -12.50 -10.64
N LEU A 72 -3.64 -11.25 -10.26
CA LEU A 72 -3.46 -10.80 -8.88
C LEU A 72 -4.79 -10.85 -8.10
N GLN A 73 -5.91 -10.53 -8.75
CA GLN A 73 -7.25 -10.62 -8.14
C GLN A 73 -7.61 -12.06 -7.75
N ASN A 74 -7.28 -13.03 -8.61
CA ASN A 74 -7.58 -14.45 -8.39
C ASN A 74 -6.54 -15.17 -7.51
N GLY A 75 -5.55 -14.46 -6.96
CA GLY A 75 -4.46 -15.07 -6.18
C GLY A 75 -3.51 -15.95 -6.99
N LEU A 76 -3.54 -15.87 -8.33
CA LEU A 76 -2.67 -16.63 -9.23
C LEU A 76 -1.22 -16.08 -9.26
N VAL A 77 -1.03 -14.86 -8.73
CA VAL A 77 0.27 -14.22 -8.57
C VAL A 77 0.33 -13.59 -7.18
N ILE A 78 1.41 -13.86 -6.46
CA ILE A 78 1.73 -13.30 -5.14
C ILE A 78 2.95 -12.38 -5.34
N LEU A 79 3.06 -11.30 -4.57
CA LEU A 79 4.29 -10.48 -4.58
C LEU A 79 5.46 -11.32 -4.04
N PRO A 80 6.63 -11.34 -4.73
CA PRO A 80 7.81 -11.96 -4.16
C PRO A 80 8.22 -11.27 -2.84
N PRO A 81 9.04 -11.91 -1.99
CA PRO A 81 9.64 -11.23 -0.87
C PRO A 81 10.44 -10.01 -1.36
N LEU A 82 10.07 -8.84 -0.86
CA LEU A 82 10.64 -7.55 -1.24
C LEU A 82 10.97 -6.80 0.05
N PRO A 83 12.07 -7.17 0.75
CA PRO A 83 12.29 -6.78 2.15
C PRO A 83 12.51 -5.27 2.39
N GLN A 84 12.61 -4.47 1.32
CA GLN A 84 12.74 -3.01 1.37
C GLN A 84 11.54 -2.26 0.79
N LEU A 85 10.50 -2.96 0.31
CA LEU A 85 9.33 -2.34 -0.31
C LEU A 85 8.50 -1.57 0.72
N GLU A 86 8.58 -0.25 0.71
CA GLU A 86 7.79 0.62 1.60
C GLU A 86 6.52 1.15 0.92
N LYS A 87 6.49 1.21 -0.41
CA LYS A 87 5.38 1.79 -1.18
C LYS A 87 4.88 0.85 -2.27
N LEU A 88 3.62 0.45 -2.17
CA LEU A 88 2.93 -0.37 -3.16
C LEU A 88 1.83 0.46 -3.84
N VAL A 89 1.87 0.53 -5.17
CA VAL A 89 0.87 1.24 -5.97
C VAL A 89 0.18 0.27 -6.93
N LEU A 90 -1.09 -0.01 -6.67
CA LEU A 90 -1.98 -0.86 -7.46
C LEU A 90 -3.20 -0.09 -8.03
N SER A 91 -3.09 1.24 -8.14
CA SER A 91 -4.17 2.10 -8.63
C SER A 91 -4.51 1.87 -10.11
N SER A 92 -5.74 2.14 -10.52
CA SER A 92 -6.17 2.10 -11.93
C SER A 92 -6.03 0.72 -12.61
N ASN A 93 -6.39 -0.38 -11.94
CA ASN A 93 -6.30 -1.75 -12.47
C ASN A 93 -7.64 -2.53 -12.48
N GLY A 94 -8.77 -1.88 -12.13
CA GLY A 94 -10.08 -2.54 -12.09
C GLY A 94 -10.16 -3.69 -11.08
N ILE A 95 -9.53 -3.52 -9.92
CA ILE A 95 -9.52 -4.53 -8.84
C ILE A 95 -10.91 -4.63 -8.22
N LEU A 96 -11.56 -5.79 -8.34
CA LEU A 96 -12.83 -6.09 -7.65
C LEU A 96 -12.59 -6.62 -6.23
N VAL A 97 -11.60 -7.51 -6.07
CA VAL A 97 -11.18 -8.13 -4.80
C VAL A 97 -9.66 -8.25 -4.79
N LEU A 98 -9.05 -8.10 -3.61
CA LEU A 98 -7.64 -8.44 -3.36
C LEU A 98 -7.55 -9.78 -2.64
N ASN A 99 -6.57 -10.60 -2.99
CA ASN A 99 -6.26 -11.83 -2.26
C ASN A 99 -5.47 -11.52 -0.97
N ASP A 100 -5.87 -12.14 0.13
CA ASP A 100 -5.29 -11.95 1.47
C ASP A 100 -3.76 -12.13 1.52
N SER A 101 -3.23 -13.11 0.78
CA SER A 101 -1.79 -13.43 0.71
C SER A 101 -0.97 -12.51 -0.18
N LEU A 102 -1.59 -11.54 -0.89
CA LEU A 102 -0.90 -10.67 -1.86
C LEU A 102 0.33 -9.96 -1.28
N VAL A 103 0.28 -9.58 0.00
CA VAL A 103 1.31 -8.78 0.69
C VAL A 103 1.94 -9.51 1.89
N GLU A 104 1.67 -10.81 2.06
CA GLU A 104 2.05 -11.61 3.23
C GLU A 104 3.56 -11.56 3.53
N ASN A 105 4.38 -11.53 2.48
CA ASN A 105 5.85 -11.42 2.53
C ASN A 105 6.39 -9.99 2.53
N ASN A 106 5.53 -8.96 2.63
CA ASN A 106 5.91 -7.55 2.45
C ASN A 106 5.38 -6.63 3.58
N GLN A 107 5.40 -7.13 4.82
CA GLN A 107 4.84 -6.48 6.02
C GLN A 107 5.48 -5.12 6.37
N GLN A 108 6.59 -4.76 5.75
CA GLN A 108 7.25 -3.45 5.89
C GLN A 108 6.64 -2.32 5.03
N ILE A 109 5.63 -2.61 4.18
CA ILE A 109 4.90 -1.58 3.41
C ILE A 109 4.30 -0.54 4.37
N LYS A 110 4.54 0.74 4.06
CA LYS A 110 4.08 1.93 4.78
C LYS A 110 3.03 2.74 4.02
N SER A 111 2.99 2.60 2.68
CA SER A 111 2.11 3.39 1.80
C SER A 111 1.46 2.46 0.77
N PHE A 112 0.14 2.33 0.82
CA PHE A 112 -0.62 1.46 -0.09
C PHE A 112 -1.65 2.28 -0.86
N HIS A 113 -1.55 2.25 -2.19
CA HIS A 113 -2.39 3.01 -3.11
C HIS A 113 -3.26 2.06 -3.93
N LEU A 114 -4.58 2.15 -3.73
CA LEU A 114 -5.63 1.30 -4.33
C LEU A 114 -6.71 2.13 -5.04
N GLN A 115 -6.51 3.43 -5.21
CA GLN A 115 -7.48 4.33 -5.81
C GLN A 115 -7.76 4.06 -7.30
N TYR A 116 -8.93 4.46 -7.79
CA TYR A 116 -9.41 4.18 -9.16
C TYR A 116 -9.47 2.68 -9.48
N ASN A 117 -9.98 1.88 -8.55
CA ASN A 117 -10.28 0.47 -8.77
C ASN A 117 -11.80 0.25 -8.66
N THR A 118 -12.25 -1.00 -8.52
CA THR A 118 -13.67 -1.34 -8.43
C THR A 118 -13.98 -2.12 -7.15
N LEU A 119 -13.22 -1.90 -6.08
CA LEU A 119 -13.38 -2.59 -4.80
C LEU A 119 -14.75 -2.29 -4.22
N SER A 120 -15.51 -3.33 -3.87
CA SER A 120 -16.84 -3.20 -3.24
C SER A 120 -16.79 -3.13 -1.71
N SER A 121 -15.63 -3.41 -1.11
CA SER A 121 -15.41 -3.41 0.34
C SER A 121 -13.97 -3.04 0.70
N VAL A 122 -13.75 -2.67 1.96
CA VAL A 122 -12.40 -2.50 2.52
C VAL A 122 -11.70 -3.88 2.58
N PRO A 123 -10.46 -4.03 2.08
CA PRO A 123 -9.77 -5.32 2.02
C PRO A 123 -9.10 -5.69 3.36
N ILE A 124 -9.89 -5.80 4.43
CA ILE A 124 -9.44 -5.89 5.84
C ILE A 124 -8.29 -6.88 6.03
N LYS A 125 -8.43 -8.12 5.55
CA LYS A 125 -7.42 -9.18 5.71
C LYS A 125 -6.08 -8.88 5.03
N VAL A 126 -6.08 -8.12 3.94
CA VAL A 126 -4.85 -7.64 3.30
C VAL A 126 -4.20 -6.57 4.20
N LEU A 127 -5.01 -5.73 4.84
CA LEU A 127 -4.54 -4.69 5.76
C LEU A 127 -4.03 -5.27 7.09
N GLU A 128 -4.56 -6.42 7.54
CA GLU A 128 -4.05 -7.20 8.68
C GLU A 128 -2.58 -7.62 8.50
N ASN A 129 -2.17 -7.92 7.26
CA ASN A 129 -0.78 -8.21 6.90
C ASN A 129 0.13 -6.97 6.80
N LEU A 130 -0.39 -5.75 7.05
CA LEU A 130 0.33 -4.48 6.92
C LEU A 130 0.43 -3.68 8.25
N PRO A 131 1.10 -4.21 9.29
CA PRO A 131 1.21 -3.55 10.60
C PRO A 131 2.04 -2.25 10.58
N ASN A 132 2.78 -1.99 9.49
CA ASN A 132 3.56 -0.78 9.30
C ASN A 132 2.87 0.30 8.46
N LEU A 133 1.63 0.08 8.04
CA LEU A 133 0.89 1.00 7.18
C LEU A 133 0.69 2.37 7.84
N THR A 134 1.06 3.43 7.12
CA THR A 134 0.96 4.84 7.54
C THR A 134 0.06 5.67 6.61
N TYR A 135 -0.07 5.25 5.35
CA TYR A 135 -0.88 5.88 4.32
C TYR A 135 -1.68 4.81 3.58
N LEU A 136 -2.99 5.00 3.45
CA LEU A 136 -3.89 4.16 2.68
C LEU A 136 -4.81 5.04 1.82
N ASP A 137 -4.87 4.76 0.52
CA ASP A 137 -5.76 5.43 -0.42
C ASP A 137 -6.64 4.41 -1.15
N LEU A 138 -7.94 4.44 -0.81
CA LEU A 138 -9.03 3.65 -1.37
C LEU A 138 -10.00 4.52 -2.19
N SER A 139 -9.60 5.75 -2.54
CA SER A 139 -10.49 6.72 -3.20
C SER A 139 -10.95 6.23 -4.57
N TYR A 140 -12.13 6.66 -5.03
CA TYR A 140 -12.68 6.29 -6.34
C TYR A 140 -12.72 4.76 -6.54
N ASN A 141 -13.37 4.08 -5.60
CA ASN A 141 -13.78 2.68 -5.66
C ASN A 141 -15.31 2.61 -5.47
N ASN A 142 -15.86 1.40 -5.32
CA ASN A 142 -17.30 1.17 -5.16
C ASN A 142 -17.65 0.75 -3.71
N ILE A 143 -16.91 1.24 -2.71
CA ILE A 143 -17.05 0.79 -1.32
C ILE A 143 -18.33 1.39 -0.72
N LEU A 144 -19.24 0.52 -0.26
CA LEU A 144 -20.56 0.92 0.28
C LEU A 144 -20.54 1.23 1.78
N THR A 145 -19.70 0.54 2.54
CA THR A 145 -19.58 0.71 3.99
C THR A 145 -18.14 0.51 4.48
N ILE A 146 -17.80 1.16 5.60
CA ILE A 146 -16.62 0.80 6.40
C ILE A 146 -17.13 0.07 7.66
N PRO A 147 -16.87 -1.24 7.81
CA PRO A 147 -17.38 -2.03 8.94
C PRO A 147 -16.59 -1.77 10.23
N GLU A 148 -17.02 -2.41 11.32
CA GLU A 148 -16.27 -2.39 12.58
C GLU A 148 -14.85 -2.93 12.42
N ASN A 149 -13.89 -2.38 13.19
CA ASN A 149 -12.51 -2.88 13.28
C ASN A 149 -11.77 -2.99 11.93
N ALA A 150 -12.22 -2.29 10.88
CA ALA A 150 -11.70 -2.42 9.51
C ALA A 150 -10.19 -2.13 9.35
N PHE A 151 -9.60 -1.42 10.32
CA PHE A 151 -8.19 -1.01 10.35
C PHE A 151 -7.50 -1.36 11.67
N HIS A 152 -8.02 -2.32 12.44
CA HIS A 152 -7.66 -2.52 13.86
C HIS A 152 -6.20 -2.91 14.14
N THR A 153 -5.51 -3.47 13.15
CA THR A 153 -4.07 -3.80 13.18
C THR A 153 -3.17 -2.64 12.71
N ASN A 154 -3.73 -1.65 12.01
CA ASN A 154 -2.97 -0.58 11.37
C ASN A 154 -2.74 0.60 12.33
N HIS A 155 -2.16 0.32 13.51
CA HIS A 155 -1.94 1.28 14.59
C HIS A 155 -1.17 2.55 14.18
N LYS A 156 -0.37 2.46 13.11
CA LYS A 156 0.47 3.53 12.55
C LYS A 156 -0.22 4.34 11.43
N LEU A 157 -1.43 3.97 11.03
CA LEU A 157 -2.15 4.63 9.93
C LEU A 157 -2.45 6.09 10.31
N GLY A 158 -1.87 7.00 9.54
CA GLY A 158 -1.93 8.45 9.75
C GLY A 158 -2.76 9.19 8.70
N ILE A 159 -2.86 8.64 7.48
CA ILE A 159 -3.61 9.20 6.37
C ILE A 159 -4.49 8.10 5.77
N LEU A 160 -5.80 8.33 5.77
CA LEU A 160 -6.80 7.45 5.16
C LEU A 160 -7.66 8.24 4.16
N PHE A 161 -7.55 7.91 2.89
CA PHE A 161 -8.43 8.47 1.86
C PHE A 161 -9.43 7.41 1.37
N VAL A 162 -10.71 7.75 1.45
CA VAL A 162 -11.86 6.94 0.98
C VAL A 162 -12.83 7.83 0.16
N ARG A 163 -12.31 8.93 -0.39
CA ARG A 163 -13.05 9.91 -1.20
C ARG A 163 -13.70 9.27 -2.42
N GLY A 164 -14.87 9.76 -2.83
CA GLY A 164 -15.45 9.40 -4.13
C GLY A 164 -15.84 7.93 -4.22
N ASN A 165 -16.26 7.34 -3.11
CA ASN A 165 -16.89 6.03 -3.03
C ASN A 165 -18.42 6.19 -2.89
N ASP A 166 -19.14 5.08 -2.84
CA ASP A 166 -20.58 5.04 -2.55
C ASP A 166 -20.86 4.82 -1.04
N LEU A 167 -20.01 5.35 -0.14
CA LEU A 167 -20.18 5.12 1.30
C LEU A 167 -21.49 5.73 1.80
N ASN A 168 -22.39 4.87 2.29
CA ASN A 168 -23.63 5.28 2.97
C ASN A 168 -23.52 5.20 4.50
N GLN A 169 -22.56 4.42 5.01
CA GLN A 169 -22.33 4.22 6.44
C GLN A 169 -20.85 3.96 6.77
N VAL A 170 -20.38 4.56 7.86
CA VAL A 170 -19.13 4.21 8.55
C VAL A 170 -19.50 3.73 9.94
N HIS A 171 -19.01 2.55 10.35
CA HIS A 171 -19.29 2.01 11.69
C HIS A 171 -18.59 2.86 12.78
N PRO A 172 -19.20 3.11 13.95
CA PRO A 172 -18.57 3.87 15.04
C PRO A 172 -17.19 3.31 15.44
N ASP A 173 -17.05 1.99 15.58
CA ASP A 173 -15.77 1.35 15.89
C ASP A 173 -14.92 1.01 14.65
N ALA A 174 -15.15 1.63 13.48
CA ALA A 174 -14.36 1.37 12.27
C ALA A 174 -12.88 1.76 12.42
N LEU A 175 -12.59 2.83 13.17
CA LEU A 175 -11.25 3.32 13.48
C LEU A 175 -10.69 2.78 14.81
N ASN A 176 -11.35 1.80 15.43
CA ASN A 176 -10.79 1.13 16.60
C ASN A 176 -9.40 0.57 16.27
N GLY A 177 -8.42 0.73 17.17
CA GLY A 177 -7.02 0.37 16.91
C GLY A 177 -6.19 1.40 16.12
N VAL A 178 -6.79 2.41 15.48
CA VAL A 178 -6.06 3.39 14.65
C VAL A 178 -5.53 4.55 15.50
N PHE A 179 -4.35 4.37 16.09
CA PHE A 179 -3.82 5.29 17.11
C PHE A 179 -3.10 6.53 16.58
N SER A 180 -2.79 6.57 15.28
CA SER A 180 -1.91 7.58 14.67
C SER A 180 -2.60 8.53 13.67
N LEU A 181 -3.93 8.46 13.56
CA LEU A 181 -4.68 9.15 12.50
C LEU A 181 -4.53 10.68 12.60
N LYS A 182 -4.17 11.30 11.46
CA LYS A 182 -4.05 12.75 11.29
C LYS A 182 -4.99 13.30 10.24
N TYR A 183 -5.25 12.53 9.17
CA TYR A 183 -6.10 12.95 8.08
C TYR A 183 -7.03 11.82 7.66
N ILE A 184 -8.32 12.15 7.53
CA ILE A 184 -9.30 11.29 6.89
C ILE A 184 -10.07 12.09 5.84
N ASP A 185 -10.14 11.56 4.62
CA ASP A 185 -10.95 12.13 3.53
C ASP A 185 -12.09 11.18 3.19
N LEU A 186 -13.31 11.61 3.55
CA LEU A 186 -14.60 10.98 3.30
C LEU A 186 -15.41 11.78 2.27
N SER A 187 -14.83 12.78 1.61
CA SER A 187 -15.53 13.65 0.66
C SER A 187 -16.11 12.89 -0.55
N SER A 188 -17.09 13.50 -1.21
CA SER A 188 -17.75 12.95 -2.40
C SER A 188 -18.36 11.55 -2.17
N ASN A 189 -18.96 11.31 -1.00
CA ASN A 189 -19.67 10.07 -0.63
C ASN A 189 -21.18 10.31 -0.39
N ILE A 190 -21.97 9.25 -0.20
CA ILE A 190 -23.44 9.33 -0.01
C ILE A 190 -23.90 9.17 1.46
N LEU A 191 -23.05 9.55 2.41
CA LEU A 191 -23.32 9.48 3.85
C LEU A 191 -24.53 10.35 4.25
N ASP A 192 -25.66 9.76 4.67
CA ASP A 192 -26.78 10.50 5.27
C ASP A 192 -26.39 11.10 6.64
N ARG A 193 -25.51 10.39 7.36
CA ARG A 193 -25.16 10.68 8.76
C ARG A 193 -23.67 10.57 9.00
N PHE A 194 -23.18 11.45 9.86
CA PHE A 194 -21.82 11.36 10.37
C PHE A 194 -21.82 11.54 11.89
N SER A 195 -21.14 10.62 12.59
CA SER A 195 -21.02 10.65 14.05
C SER A 195 -19.57 10.86 14.45
N PHE A 196 -19.31 11.86 15.30
CA PHE A 196 -17.98 12.09 15.88
C PHE A 196 -17.56 10.99 16.87
N GLU A 197 -18.48 10.09 17.25
CA GLU A 197 -18.17 8.89 18.02
C GLU A 197 -17.14 7.98 17.33
N LEU A 198 -17.07 8.05 15.99
CA LEU A 198 -16.04 7.43 15.14
C LEU A 198 -14.60 7.67 15.63
N PHE A 199 -14.34 8.83 16.26
CA PHE A 199 -13.01 9.20 16.73
C PHE A 199 -12.79 9.02 18.24
N GLN A 200 -13.79 8.58 19.01
CA GLN A 200 -13.61 8.29 20.46
C GLN A 200 -12.52 7.25 20.72
N ARG A 201 -12.26 6.36 19.75
CA ARG A 201 -11.25 5.29 19.83
C ARG A 201 -9.85 5.72 19.33
N VAL A 202 -9.72 6.93 18.78
CA VAL A 202 -8.42 7.51 18.40
C VAL A 202 -7.83 8.18 19.66
N PRO A 203 -6.74 7.65 20.26
CA PRO A 203 -6.36 8.00 21.64
C PRO A 203 -5.95 9.46 21.86
N GLU A 204 -5.70 10.22 20.79
CA GLU A 204 -5.35 11.64 20.83
C GLU A 204 -6.03 12.36 19.66
N LEU A 205 -7.26 12.84 19.86
CA LEU A 205 -7.96 13.72 18.90
C LEU A 205 -7.14 14.97 18.50
N THR A 206 -6.21 15.39 19.36
CA THR A 206 -5.25 16.48 19.10
C THR A 206 -4.29 16.22 17.94
N LYS A 207 -4.11 14.96 17.51
CA LYS A 207 -3.33 14.60 16.30
C LYS A 207 -4.14 14.77 15.01
N LEU A 208 -5.46 14.78 15.10
CA LEU A 208 -6.36 14.91 13.96
C LEU A 208 -6.27 16.34 13.39
N SER A 209 -5.68 16.44 12.22
CA SER A 209 -5.33 17.69 11.52
C SER A 209 -6.35 18.04 10.43
N GLY A 210 -7.12 17.07 9.93
CA GLY A 210 -8.20 17.30 8.98
C GLY A 210 -9.19 16.15 8.87
N ILE A 211 -10.48 16.48 8.85
CA ILE A 211 -11.59 15.60 8.46
C ILE A 211 -12.24 16.29 7.25
N TYR A 212 -12.19 15.65 6.09
CA TYR A 212 -12.83 16.18 4.87
C TYR A 212 -14.14 15.44 4.62
N LEU A 213 -15.23 16.21 4.51
CA LEU A 213 -16.60 15.73 4.32
C LEU A 213 -17.28 16.45 3.14
N ASP A 214 -16.53 17.23 2.35
CA ASP A 214 -17.03 18.01 1.23
C ASP A 214 -17.79 17.13 0.23
N ASP A 215 -18.82 17.66 -0.43
CA ASP A 215 -19.70 16.91 -1.34
C ASP A 215 -20.34 15.63 -0.75
N SER A 216 -20.31 15.43 0.58
CA SER A 216 -21.05 14.36 1.25
C SER A 216 -22.50 14.74 1.47
N ARG A 217 -23.43 13.80 1.30
CA ARG A 217 -24.89 14.03 1.44
C ARG A 217 -25.40 14.10 2.90
N ILE A 218 -24.57 14.61 3.82
CA ILE A 218 -24.82 14.54 5.26
C ILE A 218 -25.97 15.46 5.63
N THR A 219 -27.08 14.87 6.09
CA THR A 219 -28.25 15.60 6.61
C THR A 219 -28.22 15.69 8.14
N LYS A 220 -27.46 14.82 8.81
CA LYS A 220 -27.41 14.69 10.28
C LYS A 220 -25.98 14.53 10.79
N LEU A 221 -25.62 15.41 11.72
CA LEU A 221 -24.40 15.32 12.53
C LEU A 221 -24.77 14.91 13.95
N SER A 222 -24.09 13.91 14.50
CA SER A 222 -24.17 13.55 15.92
C SER A 222 -22.85 13.79 16.64
N ASN A 223 -22.89 14.58 17.71
CA ASN A 223 -21.76 14.79 18.59
C ASN A 223 -21.46 13.54 19.43
N ILE A 224 -20.25 13.50 19.99
CA ILE A 224 -19.87 12.56 21.03
C ILE A 224 -20.88 12.65 22.18
N SER A 225 -21.63 11.57 22.42
CA SER A 225 -22.51 11.50 23.59
C SER A 225 -21.65 11.43 24.86
N SER A 226 -21.72 12.47 25.70
CA SER A 226 -21.00 12.50 26.97
C SER A 226 -21.65 11.51 27.94
N LYS A 227 -20.96 10.41 28.23
CA LYS A 227 -21.20 9.52 29.37
C LYS A 227 -20.06 9.67 30.36
#